data_AF-A0A1L5KM59-F1
#
_entry.id   AF-A0A1L5KM59-F1
#
_cell.length_a   1.000
_cell.length_b   1.000
_cell.length_c   1.000
_cell.angle_alpha   90.00
_cell.angle_beta   90.00
_cell.angle_gamma   90.00
#
_symmetry.space_group_name_H-M   'P 1'
#
loop_
_entity.id
_entity.type
_entity.pdbx_description
1 polymer ?
#
loop_
_entity_poly.entity_id
_entity_poly.type
_entity_poly.pdbx_seq_one_letter_code
_entity_poly.pdbx_strand_id
1 'polypeptide(L)'
;MWLIKRVYMDGAGHEEAFYKDLTLDYIGLSQAVSSPVVEGLRSPVRNATVVTSTYQQLVNGGGKSTYIALLLSIFEPSVSDFTQYLANHRQSEYHYRNYFYKELSVVLVEMVNESGQTLLLGHAHQRNGDDVDRTLFICDAPDSLMGAPFDEVPSYSRAERNSELRPYANSLRSFDSWLNLKAGSEGGMHWRKTTRQNEWRAFLLEQQINVDLIKTMVTFNSEEGGLTRFIEYKTEHDFLGAFFACTMSKDAAERLRELVAHEVERQGELEGIRRNESFLKDVLANWL
;
A
#
# COMPACT_ATOMS: atom_id res chain seq x y z
N MET A 1 0.03 4.03 10.82
CA MET A 1 0.48 3.83 9.42
C MET A 1 0.36 2.35 9.04
N TRP A 2 0.03 2.02 7.79
CA TRP A 2 0.01 0.62 7.30
C TRP A 2 1.35 0.24 6.68
N LEU A 3 1.83 -0.97 6.97
CA LEU A 3 3.03 -1.57 6.41
C LEU A 3 2.68 -2.83 5.65
N ILE A 4 3.25 -3.02 4.46
CA ILE A 4 3.09 -4.26 3.69
C ILE A 4 3.84 -5.37 4.44
N LYS A 5 3.11 -6.40 4.85
CA LYS A 5 3.62 -7.58 5.56
C LYS A 5 3.93 -8.71 4.60
N ARG A 6 2.98 -9.07 3.72
CA ARG A 6 3.12 -10.15 2.73
C ARG A 6 2.50 -9.76 1.39
N VAL A 7 3.07 -10.26 0.30
CA VAL A 7 2.49 -10.16 -1.04
C VAL A 7 2.40 -11.55 -1.65
N TYR A 8 1.27 -11.86 -2.26
CA TYR A 8 1.03 -13.11 -2.97
C TYR A 8 0.58 -12.85 -4.40
N MET A 9 1.11 -13.61 -5.35
CA MET A 9 0.71 -13.58 -6.76
C MET A 9 0.61 -15.00 -7.30
N ASP A 10 -0.56 -15.35 -7.85
CA ASP A 10 -0.85 -16.64 -8.47
C ASP A 10 -1.45 -16.41 -9.84
N GLY A 11 -0.89 -17.10 -10.84
CA GLY A 11 -1.39 -17.05 -12.20
C GLY A 11 -1.36 -15.66 -12.84
N ALA A 12 -0.48 -14.75 -12.41
CA ALA A 12 -0.44 -13.36 -12.86
C ALA A 12 0.97 -12.95 -13.31
N GLY A 13 1.06 -12.09 -14.32
CA GLY A 13 2.32 -11.56 -14.84
C GLY A 13 2.37 -11.55 -16.36
N HIS A 14 3.35 -10.80 -16.89
CA HIS A 14 3.62 -10.78 -18.32
C HIS A 14 4.19 -12.14 -18.78
N GLU A 15 4.09 -12.46 -20.08
CA GLU A 15 4.58 -13.74 -20.63
C GLU A 15 6.04 -14.03 -20.28
N GLU A 16 6.90 -13.00 -20.31
CA GLU A 16 8.32 -13.09 -19.96
C GLU A 16 8.60 -13.13 -18.45
N ALA A 17 7.61 -12.81 -17.62
CA ALA A 17 7.73 -12.62 -16.18
C ALA A 17 6.46 -13.07 -15.43
N PHE A 18 6.11 -14.35 -15.60
CA PHE A 18 4.90 -14.94 -15.06
C PHE A 18 5.09 -15.50 -13.64
N TYR A 19 4.21 -15.11 -12.71
CA TYR A 19 4.20 -15.60 -11.33
C TYR A 19 3.16 -16.70 -11.16
N LYS A 20 3.63 -17.95 -11.14
CA LYS A 20 2.77 -19.11 -10.89
C LYS A 20 2.29 -19.17 -9.44
N ASP A 21 3.20 -19.00 -8.48
CA ASP A 21 2.94 -19.12 -7.03
C ASP A 21 4.02 -18.35 -6.24
N LEU A 22 3.95 -17.03 -6.28
CA LEU A 22 4.91 -16.16 -5.60
C LEU A 22 4.35 -15.73 -4.25
N THR A 23 5.09 -15.97 -3.16
CA THR A 23 4.85 -15.36 -1.84
C THR A 23 6.10 -14.62 -1.40
N LEU A 24 5.94 -13.37 -0.97
CA LEU A 24 7.02 -12.52 -0.49
C LEU A 24 6.65 -11.94 0.87
N ASP A 25 7.46 -12.24 1.88
CA ASP A 25 7.31 -11.73 3.24
C ASP A 25 8.27 -10.55 3.45
N TYR A 26 7.73 -9.36 3.68
CA TYR A 26 8.47 -8.11 3.81
C TYR A 26 8.77 -7.75 5.26
N ILE A 27 7.84 -8.07 6.14
CA ILE A 27 8.05 -7.96 7.58
C ILE A 27 8.37 -9.36 8.05
N GLY A 28 9.64 -9.59 8.36
CA GLY A 28 10.03 -10.76 9.12
C GLY A 28 9.20 -10.75 10.41
N LEU A 29 8.25 -11.66 10.52
CA LEU A 29 7.71 -12.06 11.80
C LEU A 29 8.93 -12.41 12.65
N SER A 30 9.33 -11.53 13.58
CA SER A 30 9.98 -12.03 14.77
C SER A 30 8.88 -12.80 15.51
N GLN A 31 8.62 -14.03 15.08
CA GLN A 31 8.00 -15.01 15.94
C GLN A 31 8.95 -15.15 17.10
N ALA A 32 8.67 -14.38 18.14
CA ALA A 32 9.31 -14.55 19.40
C ALA A 32 8.72 -15.83 19.98
N VAL A 33 9.28 -16.97 19.57
CA VAL A 33 8.99 -18.30 20.12
C VAL A 33 8.92 -18.13 21.62
N SER A 34 7.71 -18.19 22.16
CA SER A 34 7.47 -18.24 23.60
C SER A 34 8.01 -19.59 24.05
N SER A 35 9.31 -19.62 24.35
CA SER A 35 9.81 -20.61 25.30
C SER A 35 9.00 -20.41 26.58
N PRO A 36 8.46 -21.47 27.20
CA PRO A 36 7.69 -21.32 28.42
C PRO A 36 8.60 -20.67 29.47
N VAL A 37 8.15 -19.53 30.00
CA VAL A 37 8.82 -18.81 31.07
C VAL A 37 8.77 -19.72 32.30
N VAL A 38 9.90 -20.35 32.62
CA VAL A 38 10.16 -20.83 33.97
C VAL A 38 10.23 -19.59 34.86
N GLU A 39 9.35 -19.51 35.84
CA GLU A 39 9.24 -18.38 36.77
C GLU A 39 10.60 -18.07 37.41
N GLY A 40 10.97 -16.78 37.35
CA GLY A 40 12.05 -16.22 38.15
C GLY A 40 13.42 -16.22 37.48
N LEU A 41 13.64 -15.35 36.49
CA LEU A 41 14.83 -14.50 36.40
C LEU A 41 14.68 -13.50 35.25
N ARG A 42 14.86 -12.21 35.57
CA ARG A 42 15.26 -11.06 34.74
C ARG A 42 14.77 -10.99 33.27
N SER A 43 13.99 -9.93 33.03
CA SER A 43 13.59 -9.36 31.73
C SER A 43 14.54 -9.66 30.56
N PRO A 44 14.08 -10.30 29.47
CA PRO A 44 14.76 -10.22 28.19
C PRO A 44 14.15 -9.06 27.43
N VAL A 45 14.91 -7.97 27.29
CA VAL A 45 14.71 -7.01 26.20
C VAL A 45 14.83 -7.81 24.91
N ARG A 46 13.68 -8.18 24.31
CA ARG A 46 13.64 -8.88 23.04
C ARG A 46 14.09 -7.90 21.96
N ASN A 47 15.32 -8.07 21.48
CA ASN A 47 15.82 -7.42 20.28
C ASN A 47 15.02 -7.94 19.07
N ALA A 48 13.83 -7.40 18.85
CA ALA A 48 13.17 -7.53 17.56
C ALA A 48 14.02 -6.75 16.55
N THR A 49 14.69 -7.48 15.65
CA THR A 49 15.33 -6.86 14.48
C THR A 49 14.22 -6.29 13.61
N VAL A 50 13.98 -4.99 13.75
CA VAL A 50 13.09 -4.24 12.87
C VAL A 50 13.68 -4.30 11.47
N VAL A 51 13.03 -5.02 10.56
CA VAL A 51 13.38 -4.98 9.13
C VAL A 51 13.03 -3.59 8.64
N THR A 52 14.02 -2.74 8.44
CA THR A 52 13.82 -1.34 8.01
C THR A 52 13.70 -1.20 6.50
N SER A 53 14.18 -2.18 5.73
CA SER A 53 14.19 -2.13 4.26
C SER A 53 14.26 -3.53 3.66
N THR A 54 13.53 -3.74 2.56
CA THR A 54 13.61 -4.95 1.73
C THR A 54 14.09 -4.56 0.33
N TYR A 55 15.14 -5.22 -0.16
CA TYR A 55 15.66 -5.01 -1.51
C TYR A 55 15.48 -6.29 -2.34
N GLN A 56 14.94 -6.16 -3.55
CA GLN A 56 14.79 -7.25 -4.50
C GLN A 56 15.70 -7.06 -5.69
N GLN A 57 16.65 -7.98 -5.86
CA GLN A 57 17.55 -8.00 -7.00
C GLN A 57 17.19 -9.17 -7.90
N LEU A 58 16.71 -8.84 -9.09
CA LEU A 58 16.48 -9.80 -10.18
C LEU A 58 17.26 -9.34 -11.40
N VAL A 59 17.60 -10.28 -12.28
CA VAL A 59 18.17 -9.96 -13.60
C VAL A 59 17.22 -9.07 -14.41
N ASN A 60 17.73 -8.41 -15.44
CA ASN A 60 16.86 -7.71 -16.40
C ASN A 60 15.94 -8.73 -17.08
N GLY A 61 14.66 -8.38 -17.25
CA GLY A 61 13.63 -9.34 -17.65
C GLY A 61 13.13 -10.27 -16.53
N GLY A 62 13.75 -10.27 -15.35
CA GLY A 62 13.34 -11.12 -14.21
C GLY A 62 12.01 -10.72 -13.54
N GLY A 63 11.25 -9.79 -14.11
CA GLY A 63 9.91 -9.43 -13.64
C GLY A 63 9.80 -8.33 -12.59
N LYS A 64 10.87 -7.65 -12.18
CA LYS A 64 10.81 -6.56 -11.17
C LYS A 64 9.69 -5.55 -11.46
N SER A 65 9.63 -5.08 -12.70
CA SER A 65 8.65 -4.08 -13.12
C SER A 65 7.24 -4.66 -13.24
N THR A 66 7.11 -5.95 -13.57
CA THR A 66 5.84 -6.72 -13.53
C THR A 66 5.33 -6.82 -12.11
N TYR A 67 6.20 -7.19 -11.16
CA TYR A 67 5.89 -7.27 -9.74
C TYR A 67 5.35 -5.93 -9.20
N ILE A 68 6.08 -4.84 -9.45
CA ILE A 68 5.67 -3.49 -9.00
C ILE A 68 4.32 -3.11 -9.60
N ALA A 69 4.10 -3.36 -10.89
CA ALA A 69 2.85 -3.02 -11.56
C ALA A 69 1.65 -3.78 -10.98
N LEU A 70 1.80 -5.09 -10.74
CA LEU A 70 0.77 -5.91 -10.09
C LEU A 70 0.51 -5.50 -8.64
N LEU A 71 1.56 -5.20 -7.87
CA LEU A 71 1.43 -4.69 -6.50
C LEU A 71 0.65 -3.36 -6.47
N LEU A 72 1.03 -2.39 -7.30
CA LEU A 72 0.38 -1.08 -7.34
C LEU A 72 -1.06 -1.17 -7.86
N SER A 73 -1.36 -2.14 -8.73
CA SER A 73 -2.70 -2.34 -9.27
C SER A 73 -3.76 -2.76 -8.23
N ILE A 74 -3.35 -3.18 -7.02
CA ILE A 74 -4.27 -3.38 -5.89
C ILE A 74 -4.81 -2.05 -5.39
N PHE A 75 -3.97 -1.02 -5.36
CA PHE A 75 -4.31 0.28 -4.79
C PHE A 75 -4.90 1.23 -5.83
N GLU A 76 -4.39 1.20 -7.05
CA GLU A 76 -4.95 1.90 -8.21
C GLU A 76 -5.33 0.88 -9.30
N PRO A 77 -6.55 0.33 -9.27
CA PRO A 77 -6.96 -0.71 -10.18
C PRO A 77 -7.37 -0.18 -11.56
N SER A 78 -7.27 1.13 -11.86
CA SER A 78 -7.60 1.59 -13.21
C SER A 78 -6.74 0.90 -14.26
N VAL A 79 -7.37 0.41 -15.33
CA VAL A 79 -6.63 -0.13 -16.49
C VAL A 79 -5.79 0.97 -17.15
N SER A 80 -6.30 2.20 -17.18
CA SER A 80 -5.57 3.36 -17.71
C SER A 80 -4.32 3.72 -16.92
N ASP A 81 -4.33 3.39 -15.62
CA ASP A 81 -3.28 3.80 -14.69
C ASP A 81 -2.35 2.62 -14.36
N PHE A 82 -2.49 1.51 -15.08
CA PHE A 82 -1.59 0.38 -14.93
C PHE A 82 -0.17 0.76 -15.37
N THR A 83 0.80 0.64 -14.46
CA THR A 83 2.14 1.23 -14.62
C THR A 83 2.85 0.79 -15.89
N GLN A 84 2.75 -0.49 -16.26
CA GLN A 84 3.37 -1.01 -17.50
C GLN A 84 2.69 -0.50 -18.76
N TYR A 85 1.36 -0.32 -18.71
CA TYR A 85 0.62 0.29 -19.80
C TYR A 85 1.00 1.75 -19.96
N LEU A 86 1.13 2.51 -18.87
CA LEU A 86 1.57 3.91 -18.92
C LEU A 86 2.98 4.04 -19.53
N ALA A 87 3.92 3.18 -19.10
CA ALA A 87 5.29 3.17 -19.61
C ALA A 87 5.37 2.85 -21.11
N ASN A 88 4.50 1.95 -21.58
CA ASN A 88 4.61 1.35 -22.91
C ASN A 88 3.29 1.41 -23.69
N HIS A 89 2.52 2.50 -23.59
CA HIS A 89 1.14 2.62 -24.11
C HIS A 89 0.94 2.31 -25.61
N ARG A 90 2.02 2.34 -26.41
CA ARG A 90 2.00 2.02 -27.84
C ARG A 90 2.23 0.54 -28.15
N GLN A 91 2.70 -0.22 -27.16
CA GLN A 91 3.09 -1.60 -27.28
C GLN A 91 2.00 -2.47 -26.67
N SER A 92 1.28 -3.18 -27.55
CA SER A 92 0.09 -3.93 -27.18
C SER A 92 0.37 -5.06 -26.17
N GLU A 93 1.61 -5.55 -26.11
CA GLU A 93 2.07 -6.56 -25.17
C GLU A 93 2.00 -6.09 -23.70
N TYR A 94 2.13 -4.79 -23.43
CA TYR A 94 2.06 -4.23 -22.07
C TYR A 94 0.66 -3.84 -21.62
N HIS A 95 -0.38 -4.12 -22.43
CA HIS A 95 -1.75 -3.89 -22.02
C HIS A 95 -2.12 -4.75 -20.81
N TYR A 96 -2.90 -4.17 -19.88
CA TYR A 96 -3.32 -4.80 -18.62
C TYR A 96 -3.77 -6.26 -18.77
N ARG A 97 -4.53 -6.56 -19.82
CA ARG A 97 -5.06 -7.90 -20.09
C ARG A 97 -4.01 -9.00 -20.27
N ASN A 98 -2.81 -8.65 -20.70
CA ASN A 98 -1.74 -9.63 -20.96
C ASN A 98 -1.02 -10.05 -19.68
N TYR A 99 -1.39 -9.49 -18.53
CA TYR A 99 -0.88 -9.88 -17.22
C TYR A 99 -1.77 -10.92 -16.54
N PHE A 100 -2.88 -11.32 -17.18
CA PHE A 100 -3.87 -12.24 -16.65
C PHE A 100 -4.26 -13.30 -17.70
N TYR A 101 -4.69 -14.46 -17.22
CA TYR A 101 -4.91 -15.64 -18.04
C TYR A 101 -6.35 -16.13 -17.96
N LYS A 102 -6.68 -17.17 -18.72
CA LYS A 102 -8.04 -17.75 -18.73
C LYS A 102 -8.38 -18.41 -17.41
N GLU A 103 -7.39 -18.91 -16.72
CA GLU A 103 -7.46 -19.42 -15.36
C GLU A 103 -7.60 -18.26 -14.36
N LEU A 104 -8.02 -18.59 -13.14
CA LEU A 104 -8.12 -17.61 -12.06
C LEU A 104 -6.72 -17.08 -11.71
N SER A 105 -6.53 -15.77 -11.82
CA SER A 105 -5.35 -15.07 -11.32
C SER A 105 -5.68 -14.36 -10.02
N VAL A 106 -4.78 -14.38 -9.04
CA VAL A 106 -4.98 -13.72 -7.74
C VAL A 106 -3.73 -12.93 -7.35
N VAL A 107 -3.92 -11.67 -6.95
CA VAL A 107 -2.87 -10.86 -6.33
C VAL A 107 -3.39 -10.38 -4.98
N LEU A 108 -2.60 -10.58 -3.93
CA LEU A 108 -2.93 -10.22 -2.54
C LEU A 108 -1.82 -9.42 -1.88
N VAL A 109 -2.22 -8.51 -1.01
CA VAL A 109 -1.36 -7.77 -0.11
C VAL A 109 -1.93 -7.90 1.30
N GLU A 110 -1.15 -8.48 2.20
CA GLU A 110 -1.42 -8.39 3.64
C GLU A 110 -0.65 -7.19 4.20
N MET A 111 -1.34 -6.32 4.90
CA MET A 111 -0.79 -5.17 5.60
C MET A 111 -1.04 -5.29 7.09
N VAL A 112 -0.17 -4.66 7.88
CA VAL A 112 -0.31 -4.54 9.33
C VAL A 112 -0.09 -3.09 9.75
N ASN A 113 -0.82 -2.63 10.75
CA ASN A 113 -0.61 -1.30 11.32
C ASN A 113 0.06 -1.38 12.71
N GLU A 114 0.36 -0.22 13.30
CA GLU A 114 1.00 -0.12 14.61
C GLU A 114 0.19 -0.75 15.76
N SER A 115 -1.14 -0.91 15.59
CA SER A 115 -2.00 -1.57 16.58
C SER A 115 -2.13 -3.08 16.37
N GLY A 116 -1.36 -3.68 15.44
CA GLY A 116 -1.42 -5.11 15.13
C GLY A 116 -2.60 -5.54 14.25
N GLN A 117 -3.50 -4.61 13.90
CA GLN A 117 -4.63 -4.91 13.01
C GLN A 117 -4.09 -5.36 11.66
N THR A 118 -4.68 -6.43 11.12
CA THR A 118 -4.35 -6.93 9.80
C THR A 118 -5.40 -6.50 8.78
N LEU A 119 -4.91 -6.03 7.64
CA LEU A 119 -5.72 -5.65 6.49
C LEU A 119 -5.28 -6.49 5.30
N LEU A 120 -6.21 -7.24 4.74
CA LEU A 120 -5.98 -7.97 3.50
C LEU A 120 -6.63 -7.19 2.35
N LEU A 121 -5.85 -6.88 1.34
CA LEU A 121 -6.31 -6.32 0.07
C LEU A 121 -6.04 -7.33 -1.02
N GLY A 122 -6.97 -7.48 -1.95
CA GLY A 122 -6.76 -8.38 -3.06
C GLY A 122 -7.63 -8.08 -4.25
N HIS A 123 -7.22 -8.62 -5.37
CA HIS A 123 -8.06 -8.70 -6.54
C HIS A 123 -7.83 -10.01 -7.29
N ALA A 124 -8.95 -10.57 -7.73
CA ALA A 124 -9.00 -11.79 -8.52
C ALA A 124 -9.40 -11.43 -9.95
N HIS A 125 -8.81 -12.10 -10.92
CA HIS A 125 -9.02 -11.83 -12.34
C HIS A 125 -9.28 -13.10 -13.12
N GLN A 126 -9.98 -12.94 -14.23
CA GLN A 126 -10.08 -13.94 -15.27
C GLN A 126 -10.17 -13.26 -16.64
N ARG A 127 -9.27 -13.62 -17.54
CA ARG A 127 -9.25 -13.08 -18.90
C ARG A 127 -10.29 -13.77 -19.77
N ASN A 128 -11.16 -12.97 -20.36
CA ASN A 128 -12.23 -13.40 -21.26
C ASN A 128 -12.03 -12.77 -22.64
N GLY A 129 -11.17 -13.40 -23.44
CA GLY A 129 -10.79 -12.91 -24.76
C GLY A 129 -9.95 -11.63 -24.68
N ASP A 130 -10.54 -10.52 -25.12
CA ASP A 130 -9.90 -9.20 -25.09
C ASP A 130 -10.13 -8.43 -23.78
N ASP A 131 -11.08 -8.88 -22.96
CA ASP A 131 -11.44 -8.28 -21.68
C ASP A 131 -10.86 -9.06 -20.50
N VAL A 132 -10.81 -8.39 -19.35
CA VAL A 132 -10.46 -9.02 -18.06
C VAL A 132 -11.54 -8.68 -17.05
N ASP A 133 -12.26 -9.71 -16.62
CA ASP A 133 -13.16 -9.60 -15.49
C ASP A 133 -12.35 -9.60 -14.21
N ARG A 134 -12.82 -8.83 -13.23
CA ARG A 134 -12.15 -8.71 -11.94
C ARG A 134 -13.11 -8.52 -10.79
N THR A 135 -12.66 -8.93 -9.62
CA THR A 135 -13.29 -8.62 -8.33
C THR A 135 -12.22 -8.13 -7.38
N LEU A 136 -12.42 -6.94 -6.84
CA LEU A 136 -11.59 -6.34 -5.79
C LEU A 136 -12.20 -6.71 -4.45
N PHE A 137 -11.38 -7.01 -3.45
CA PHE A 137 -11.86 -7.40 -2.13
C PHE A 137 -10.91 -6.96 -1.01
N ILE A 138 -11.51 -6.76 0.14
CA ILE A 138 -10.86 -6.30 1.37
C ILE A 138 -11.35 -7.17 2.52
N CYS A 139 -10.45 -7.52 3.44
CA CYS A 139 -10.80 -8.13 4.70
C CYS A 139 -10.11 -7.40 5.85
N ASP A 140 -10.91 -6.86 6.74
CA ASP A 140 -10.46 -6.25 7.99
C ASP A 140 -10.48 -7.33 9.08
N ALA A 141 -9.30 -7.66 9.63
CA ALA A 141 -9.14 -8.65 10.69
C ALA A 141 -8.58 -7.97 11.97
N PRO A 142 -9.37 -7.89 13.05
CA PRO A 142 -8.90 -7.48 14.37
C PRO A 142 -7.68 -8.28 14.84
N ASP A 143 -6.77 -7.63 15.57
CA ASP A 143 -5.56 -8.25 16.16
C ASP A 143 -5.88 -9.41 17.12
N SER A 144 -7.09 -9.44 17.70
CA SER A 144 -7.55 -10.48 18.63
C SER A 144 -7.94 -11.81 17.98
N LEU A 145 -8.02 -11.89 16.64
CA LEU A 145 -8.44 -13.09 15.93
C LEU A 145 -7.23 -13.89 15.45
N MET A 146 -7.14 -15.14 15.90
CA MET A 146 -6.12 -16.14 15.49
C MET A 146 -6.28 -16.64 14.05
N GLY A 147 -7.14 -16.02 13.23
CA GLY A 147 -7.37 -16.44 11.85
C GLY A 147 -6.24 -16.00 10.92
N ALA A 148 -5.99 -16.77 9.87
CA ALA A 148 -5.00 -16.47 8.84
C ALA A 148 -5.70 -16.16 7.50
N PRO A 149 -6.44 -15.03 7.40
CA PRO A 149 -7.30 -14.74 6.24
C PRO A 149 -6.51 -14.72 4.93
N PHE A 150 -5.24 -14.34 4.97
CA PHE A 150 -4.35 -14.37 3.81
C PHE A 150 -4.18 -15.76 3.23
N ASP A 151 -4.07 -16.81 4.06
CA ASP A 151 -3.79 -18.19 3.62
C ASP A 151 -5.07 -18.94 3.20
N GLU A 152 -6.24 -18.41 3.58
CA GLU A 152 -7.56 -18.95 3.24
C GLU A 152 -8.05 -18.54 1.84
N VAL A 153 -7.46 -17.51 1.23
CA VAL A 153 -7.88 -17.05 -0.11
C VAL A 153 -7.62 -18.14 -1.15
N PRO A 154 -8.64 -18.58 -1.91
CA PRO A 154 -8.48 -19.59 -2.96
C PRO A 154 -7.61 -19.06 -4.10
N SER A 155 -6.71 -19.92 -4.57
CA SER A 155 -5.94 -19.72 -5.80
C SER A 155 -5.64 -21.07 -6.41
N TYR A 156 -5.20 -21.12 -7.66
CA TYR A 156 -4.95 -22.39 -8.33
C TYR A 156 -3.87 -23.19 -7.58
N SER A 157 -2.71 -22.57 -7.28
CA SER A 157 -1.61 -23.26 -6.61
C SER A 157 -1.93 -23.63 -5.16
N ARG A 158 -2.78 -22.85 -4.47
CA ARG A 158 -3.25 -23.21 -3.12
C ARG A 158 -4.23 -24.37 -3.14
N ALA A 159 -5.09 -24.47 -4.15
CA ALA A 159 -6.02 -25.58 -4.32
C ALA A 159 -5.34 -26.92 -4.67
N GLU A 160 -4.14 -26.88 -5.25
CA GLU A 160 -3.30 -28.07 -5.39
C GLU A 160 -2.90 -28.65 -4.01
N ARG A 161 -2.59 -27.77 -3.05
CA ARG A 161 -2.14 -28.12 -1.70
C ARG A 161 -3.27 -28.31 -0.69
N ASN A 162 -4.39 -27.64 -0.86
CA ASN A 162 -5.57 -27.71 -0.01
C ASN A 162 -6.82 -28.03 -0.83
N SER A 163 -7.34 -29.26 -0.68
CA SER A 163 -8.50 -29.74 -1.43
C SER A 163 -9.79 -28.96 -1.14
N GLU A 164 -9.90 -28.31 0.02
CA GLU A 164 -11.09 -27.52 0.38
C GLU A 164 -11.21 -26.24 -0.46
N LEU A 165 -10.10 -25.74 -1.02
CA LEU A 165 -10.09 -24.54 -1.86
C LEU A 165 -10.42 -24.84 -3.33
N ARG A 166 -10.35 -26.10 -3.77
CA ARG A 166 -10.57 -26.51 -5.17
C ARG A 166 -11.91 -26.05 -5.76
N PRO A 167 -13.05 -26.10 -5.04
CA PRO A 167 -14.32 -25.63 -5.58
C PRO A 167 -14.33 -24.15 -5.94
N TYR A 168 -13.42 -23.35 -5.36
CA TYR A 168 -13.42 -21.90 -5.41
C TYR A 168 -12.24 -21.30 -6.21
N ALA A 169 -11.29 -22.13 -6.64
CA ALA A 169 -10.04 -21.70 -7.27
C ALA A 169 -10.03 -21.85 -8.80
N ASN A 170 -11.15 -22.24 -9.42
CA ASN A 170 -11.20 -22.61 -10.84
C ASN A 170 -11.67 -21.47 -11.78
N SER A 171 -12.34 -20.45 -11.25
CA SER A 171 -12.90 -19.36 -12.04
C SER A 171 -13.20 -18.15 -11.15
N LEU A 172 -13.33 -16.98 -11.74
CA LEU A 172 -13.70 -15.78 -10.98
C LEU A 172 -15.09 -15.92 -10.35
N ARG A 173 -16.00 -16.65 -11.00
CA ARG A 173 -17.36 -16.90 -10.49
C ARG A 173 -17.38 -17.74 -9.21
N SER A 174 -16.57 -18.79 -9.16
CA SER A 174 -16.49 -19.63 -7.96
C SER A 174 -15.74 -18.94 -6.83
N PHE A 175 -14.72 -18.15 -7.16
CA PHE A 175 -14.05 -17.25 -6.23
C PHE A 175 -15.02 -16.20 -5.65
N ASP A 176 -15.86 -15.59 -6.49
CA ASP A 176 -16.90 -14.66 -6.05
C ASP A 176 -17.89 -15.29 -5.06
N SER A 177 -18.23 -16.57 -5.31
CA SER A 177 -19.07 -17.38 -4.41
C SER A 177 -18.39 -17.62 -3.06
N TRP A 178 -17.08 -17.85 -3.04
CA TRP A 178 -16.30 -17.95 -1.80
C TRP A 178 -16.30 -16.65 -1.01
N LEU A 179 -16.13 -15.51 -1.67
CA LEU A 179 -16.23 -14.20 -1.01
C LEU A 179 -17.62 -13.96 -0.39
N ASN A 180 -18.70 -14.38 -1.07
CA ASN A 180 -20.06 -14.29 -0.51
C ASN A 180 -20.22 -15.13 0.77
N LEU A 181 -19.64 -16.34 0.79
CA LEU A 181 -19.65 -17.21 1.97
C LEU A 181 -18.88 -16.57 3.13
N LYS A 182 -17.73 -15.95 2.85
CA LYS A 182 -16.92 -15.28 3.88
C LYS A 182 -17.60 -14.02 4.43
N ALA A 183 -18.22 -13.22 3.56
CA ALA A 183 -18.97 -12.02 3.97
C ALA A 183 -20.17 -12.34 4.88
N GLY A 184 -20.78 -13.53 4.72
CA GLY A 184 -21.88 -13.99 5.56
C GLY A 184 -21.47 -14.71 6.85
N SER A 185 -20.17 -14.86 7.12
CA SER A 185 -19.69 -15.61 8.29
C SER A 185 -19.53 -14.71 9.53
N GLU A 186 -19.93 -15.21 10.71
CA GLU A 186 -19.90 -14.45 11.98
C GLU A 186 -18.51 -14.42 12.66
N GLY A 187 -17.43 -14.69 11.92
CA GLY A 187 -16.08 -14.91 12.47
C GLY A 187 -15.32 -13.65 12.91
N GLY A 188 -15.99 -12.50 13.06
CA GLY A 188 -15.37 -11.22 13.41
C GLY A 188 -14.47 -10.60 12.34
N MET A 189 -14.24 -11.30 11.22
CA MET A 189 -13.59 -10.76 10.03
C MET A 189 -14.62 -10.08 9.14
N HIS A 190 -14.29 -8.89 8.63
CA HIS A 190 -15.20 -8.13 7.78
C HIS A 190 -14.74 -8.17 6.32
N TRP A 191 -15.27 -9.14 5.58
CA TRP A 191 -15.03 -9.29 4.14
C TRP A 191 -15.97 -8.39 3.34
N ARG A 192 -15.41 -7.62 2.42
CA ARG A 192 -16.15 -6.80 1.45
C ARG A 192 -15.54 -6.94 0.07
N LYS A 193 -16.35 -6.75 -0.97
CA LYS A 193 -15.92 -6.84 -2.36
C LYS A 193 -16.65 -5.85 -3.25
N THR A 194 -16.03 -5.49 -4.36
CA THR A 194 -16.63 -4.66 -5.41
C THR A 194 -15.97 -4.92 -6.75
N THR A 195 -16.65 -4.54 -7.83
CA THR A 195 -16.09 -4.42 -9.17
C THR A 195 -15.89 -2.96 -9.59
N ARG A 196 -16.33 -2.00 -8.76
CA ARG A 196 -16.36 -0.57 -9.07
C ARG A 196 -15.18 0.15 -8.44
N GLN A 197 -14.42 0.88 -9.26
CA GLN A 197 -13.23 1.62 -8.81
C GLN A 197 -13.53 2.70 -7.78
N ASN A 198 -14.65 3.43 -7.92
CA ASN A 198 -15.01 4.48 -6.95
C ASN A 198 -15.34 3.91 -5.56
N GLU A 199 -15.99 2.74 -5.52
CA GLU A 199 -16.29 2.04 -4.27
C GLU A 199 -15.01 1.48 -3.64
N TRP A 200 -14.11 0.94 -4.47
CA TRP A 200 -12.79 0.52 -4.01
C TRP A 200 -11.99 1.66 -3.39
N ARG A 201 -11.98 2.83 -4.04
CA ARG A 201 -11.36 4.04 -3.50
C ARG A 201 -11.95 4.43 -2.15
N ALA A 202 -13.27 4.29 -1.97
CA ALA A 202 -13.91 4.52 -0.68
C ALA A 202 -13.42 3.54 0.39
N PHE A 203 -13.32 2.23 0.08
CA PHE A 203 -12.77 1.24 1.02
C PHE A 203 -11.33 1.56 1.44
N LEU A 204 -10.47 1.98 0.51
CA LEU A 204 -9.10 2.37 0.84
C LEU A 204 -9.03 3.62 1.72
N LEU A 205 -9.88 4.61 1.45
CA LEU A 205 -9.95 5.84 2.25
C LEU A 205 -10.47 5.59 3.67
N GLU A 206 -11.42 4.67 3.85
CA GLU A 206 -11.87 4.23 5.18
C GLU A 206 -10.73 3.64 6.01
N GLN A 207 -9.81 2.92 5.37
CA GLN A 207 -8.58 2.40 6.00
C GLN A 207 -7.45 3.44 6.10
N GLN A 208 -7.72 4.71 5.78
CA GLN A 208 -6.73 5.80 5.78
C GLN A 208 -5.53 5.54 4.84
N ILE A 209 -5.74 4.78 3.77
CA ILE A 209 -4.72 4.57 2.74
C ILE A 209 -4.75 5.77 1.79
N ASN A 210 -3.62 6.48 1.66
CA ASN A 210 -3.52 7.64 0.80
C ASN A 210 -3.40 7.23 -0.67
N VAL A 211 -4.53 7.22 -1.38
CA VAL A 211 -4.62 6.86 -2.80
C VAL A 211 -3.85 7.85 -3.69
N ASP A 212 -3.77 9.13 -3.31
CA ASP A 212 -3.08 10.13 -4.12
C ASP A 212 -1.55 9.96 -4.05
N LEU A 213 -1.00 9.57 -2.90
CA LEU A 213 0.41 9.15 -2.78
C LEU A 213 0.73 7.99 -3.73
N ILE A 214 -0.17 7.01 -3.77
CA ILE A 214 -0.01 5.80 -4.57
C ILE A 214 -0.07 6.14 -6.06
N LYS A 215 -0.96 7.04 -6.48
CA LYS A 215 -0.98 7.55 -7.86
C LYS A 215 0.34 8.20 -8.25
N THR A 216 0.92 8.98 -7.35
CA THR A 216 2.25 9.57 -7.56
C THR A 216 3.32 8.48 -7.69
N MET A 217 3.28 7.44 -6.85
CA MET A 217 4.16 6.28 -6.99
C MET A 217 3.97 5.54 -8.32
N VAL A 218 2.73 5.38 -8.80
CA VAL A 218 2.43 4.80 -10.13
C VAL A 218 3.07 5.62 -11.23
N THR A 219 2.90 6.95 -11.20
CA THR A 219 3.53 7.85 -12.18
C THR A 219 5.05 7.72 -12.16
N PHE A 220 5.67 7.71 -10.98
CA PHE A 220 7.13 7.54 -10.85
C PHE A 220 7.63 6.22 -11.40
N ASN A 221 6.89 5.13 -11.24
CA ASN A 221 7.29 3.82 -11.75
C ASN A 221 7.00 3.64 -13.24
N SER A 222 6.14 4.48 -13.84
CA SER A 222 5.82 4.40 -15.27
C SER A 222 6.83 5.07 -16.19
N GLU A 223 7.68 5.96 -15.67
CA GLU A 223 8.68 6.68 -16.45
C GLU A 223 10.08 6.30 -15.95
N GLU A 224 10.98 5.88 -16.84
CA GLU A 224 12.39 5.66 -16.49
C GLU A 224 12.99 7.02 -16.09
N GLY A 225 13.07 7.28 -14.79
CA GLY A 225 13.46 8.57 -14.23
C GLY A 225 12.33 9.50 -13.79
N GLY A 226 11.07 9.05 -13.64
CA GLY A 226 9.89 9.88 -13.29
C GLY A 226 10.01 10.80 -12.06
N LEU A 227 11.05 10.62 -11.24
CA LEU A 227 11.51 11.59 -10.23
C LEU A 227 11.87 12.95 -10.84
N THR A 228 12.26 13.04 -12.11
CA THR A 228 12.58 14.30 -12.81
C THR A 228 11.38 15.23 -12.90
N ARG A 229 10.15 14.74 -13.08
CA ARG A 229 8.95 15.59 -13.01
C ARG A 229 8.72 16.20 -11.63
N PHE A 230 9.13 15.52 -10.56
CA PHE A 230 9.11 16.09 -9.21
C PHE A 230 10.22 17.13 -8.99
N ILE A 231 11.19 17.19 -9.90
CA ILE A 231 12.28 18.18 -9.94
C ILE A 231 11.96 19.31 -10.95
N GLU A 232 10.90 19.17 -11.76
CA GLU A 232 10.46 20.19 -12.74
C GLU A 232 9.60 21.31 -12.13
N TYR A 233 9.30 21.28 -10.83
CA TYR A 233 8.57 22.38 -10.19
C TYR A 233 9.37 23.67 -10.30
N LYS A 234 8.76 24.66 -10.96
CA LYS A 234 9.38 25.97 -11.19
C LYS A 234 9.48 26.80 -9.91
N THR A 235 8.70 26.45 -8.88
CA THR A 235 8.68 27.14 -7.60
C THR A 235 8.62 26.15 -6.43
N GLU A 236 9.18 26.56 -5.29
CA GLU A 236 9.09 25.83 -4.02
C GLU A 236 7.64 25.61 -3.58
N HIS A 237 6.76 26.59 -3.83
CA HIS A 237 5.33 26.49 -3.52
C HIS A 237 4.65 25.34 -4.26
N ASP A 238 4.94 25.17 -5.56
CA ASP A 238 4.34 24.10 -6.36
C ASP A 238 4.84 22.72 -5.91
N PHE A 239 6.12 22.63 -5.55
CA PHE A 239 6.72 21.43 -4.96
C PHE A 239 6.08 21.08 -3.61
N LEU A 240 6.00 22.03 -2.68
CA LEU A 240 5.42 21.81 -1.35
C LEU A 240 3.94 21.46 -1.46
N GLY A 241 3.18 22.11 -2.34
CA GLY A 241 1.77 21.80 -2.58
C GLY A 241 1.58 20.36 -3.06
N ALA A 242 2.36 19.90 -4.03
CA ALA A 242 2.31 18.52 -4.50
C ALA A 242 2.80 17.52 -3.44
N PHE A 243 3.89 17.83 -2.74
CA PHE A 243 4.45 16.99 -1.69
C PHE A 243 3.49 16.81 -0.52
N PHE A 244 2.84 17.87 -0.04
CA PHE A 244 1.86 17.78 1.04
C PHE A 244 0.59 17.08 0.62
N ALA A 245 0.12 17.27 -0.62
CA ALA A 245 -0.98 16.47 -1.16
C ALA A 245 -0.66 14.97 -1.20
N CYS A 246 0.61 14.61 -1.45
CA CYS A 246 1.06 13.22 -1.44
C CYS A 246 1.28 12.66 -0.03
N THR A 247 1.72 13.48 0.93
CA THR A 247 2.20 12.96 2.23
C THR A 247 1.22 13.17 3.37
N MET A 248 0.19 13.99 3.18
CA MET A 248 -0.72 14.41 4.24
C MET A 248 -2.17 14.44 3.73
N SER A 249 -3.14 14.15 4.61
CA SER A 249 -4.54 14.42 4.29
C SER A 249 -4.78 15.92 4.18
N LYS A 250 -5.82 16.33 3.43
CA LYS A 250 -6.18 17.75 3.26
C LYS A 250 -6.34 18.47 4.60
N ASP A 251 -7.02 17.85 5.56
CA ASP A 251 -7.21 18.40 6.91
C ASP A 251 -5.90 18.53 7.70
N ALA A 252 -4.97 17.58 7.52
CA ALA A 252 -3.65 17.65 8.14
C ALA A 252 -2.79 18.78 7.52
N ALA A 253 -2.87 18.95 6.20
CA ALA A 253 -2.19 20.03 5.50
C ALA A 253 -2.75 21.41 5.88
N GLU A 254 -4.07 21.56 6.03
CA GLU A 254 -4.71 22.80 6.49
C GLU A 254 -4.31 23.14 7.93
N ARG A 255 -4.32 22.16 8.84
CA ARG A 255 -3.83 22.36 10.22
C ARG A 255 -2.35 22.73 10.29
N LEU A 256 -1.51 22.10 9.47
CA LEU A 256 -0.09 22.43 9.38
C LEU A 256 0.09 23.88 8.89
N ARG A 257 -0.69 24.28 7.87
CA ARG A 257 -0.68 25.66 7.35
C ARG A 257 -1.04 26.67 8.43
N GLU A 258 -2.08 26.41 9.22
CA GLU A 258 -2.49 27.27 10.33
C GLU A 258 -1.42 27.35 11.42
N LEU A 259 -0.82 26.22 11.80
CA LEU A 259 0.28 26.18 12.77
C LEU A 259 1.51 26.96 12.29
N VAL A 260 1.89 26.80 11.03
CA VAL A 260 3.04 27.52 10.44
C VAL A 260 2.74 29.02 10.35
N ALA A 261 1.53 29.42 9.91
CA ALA A 261 1.13 30.82 9.87
C ALA A 261 1.19 31.48 11.26
N HIS A 262 0.66 30.78 12.27
CA HIS A 262 0.68 31.25 13.66
C HIS A 262 2.13 31.35 14.20
N GLU A 263 3.00 30.38 13.90
CA GLU A 263 4.40 30.43 14.35
C GLU A 263 5.19 31.54 13.65
N VAL A 264 4.94 31.79 12.36
CA VAL A 264 5.57 32.91 11.61
C VAL A 264 5.16 34.26 12.19
N GLU A 265 3.88 34.44 12.50
CA GLU A 265 3.36 35.65 13.16
C GLU A 265 4.03 35.86 14.52
N ARG A 266 4.09 34.80 15.35
CA ARG A 266 4.77 34.81 16.65
C ARG A 266 6.26 35.15 16.55
N GLN A 267 6.98 34.63 15.55
CA GLN A 267 8.39 34.94 15.33
C GLN A 267 8.57 36.41 14.92
N GLY A 268 7.69 36.95 14.07
CA GLY A 268 7.70 38.36 13.70
C GLY A 268 7.48 39.29 14.91
N GLU A 269 6.57 38.93 15.81
CA GLU A 269 6.36 39.65 17.07
C GLU A 269 7.61 39.61 17.96
N LEU A 270 8.25 38.43 18.08
CA LEU A 270 9.48 38.26 18.86
C LEU A 270 10.66 39.09 18.34
N GLU A 271 10.80 39.22 17.02
CA GLU A 271 11.80 40.11 16.42
C GLU A 271 11.51 41.58 16.72
N GLY A 272 10.24 41.98 16.69
CA GLY A 272 9.79 43.33 17.09
C GLY A 272 10.12 43.64 18.54
N ILE A 273 9.84 42.70 19.46
CA ILE A 273 10.15 42.81 20.88
C ILE A 273 11.66 42.94 21.10
N ARG A 274 12.47 42.09 20.44
CA ARG A 274 13.95 42.15 20.56
C ARG A 274 14.53 43.46 20.05
N ARG A 275 14.01 44.01 18.94
CA ARG A 275 14.41 45.35 18.47
C ARG A 275 14.08 46.43 19.48
N ASN A 276 12.89 46.39 20.06
CA ASN A 276 12.45 47.36 21.07
C ASN A 276 13.29 47.26 22.35
N GLU A 277 13.63 46.05 22.80
CA GLU A 277 14.54 45.84 23.93
C GLU A 277 15.95 46.37 23.66
N SER A 278 16.48 46.13 22.45
CA SER A 278 17.79 46.68 22.05
C SER A 278 17.77 48.20 22.04
N PHE A 279 16.73 48.81 21.45
CA PHE A 279 16.55 50.25 21.43
C PHE A 279 16.44 50.84 22.84
N LEU A 280 15.66 50.22 23.72
CA LEU A 280 15.52 50.66 25.11
C LEU A 280 16.84 50.54 25.88
N LYS A 281 17.64 49.49 25.65
CA LYS A 281 18.99 49.36 26.21
C LYS A 281 19.91 50.47 25.74
N ASP A 282 19.91 50.79 24.45
CA ASP A 282 20.73 51.88 23.89
C ASP A 282 20.31 53.25 24.42
N VAL A 283 19.01 53.49 24.58
CA VAL A 283 18.50 54.72 25.20
C VAL A 283 18.93 54.83 26.66
N LEU A 284 18.79 53.75 27.45
CA LEU A 284 19.19 53.73 28.85
C LEU A 284 20.70 53.87 29.04
N ALA A 285 21.51 53.30 28.15
CA ALA A 285 22.97 53.40 28.19
C ALA A 285 23.48 54.82 27.89
N ASN A 286 22.72 55.61 27.12
CA ASN A 286 23.06 57.00 26.80
C ASN A 286 22.43 58.03 27.76
N TRP A 287 21.71 57.57 28.79
CA TRP A 287 21.05 58.42 29.80
C TRP A 287 21.77 58.47 31.15
N LEU A 288 22.81 57.65 31.34
CA LEU A 288 23.75 57.67 32.46
C LEU A 288 25.06 58.36 32.05
#